data_AF-A0AA47NU10-F1
#
_entry.id   AF-A0AA47NU10-F1
#
_cell.length_a   1.000
_cell.length_b   1.000
_cell.length_c   1.000
_cell.angle_alpha   90.00
_cell.angle_beta   90.00
_cell.angle_gamma   90.00
#
_symmetry.space_group_name_H-M   'P 1'
#
loop_
_entity.id
_entity.type
_entity.pdbx_description
1 polymer ?
#
loop_
_entity_poly.entity_id
_entity_poly.type
_entity_poly.pdbx_seq_one_letter_code
_entity_poly.pdbx_strand_id
1 'polypeptide(L)'
;MEGGVLEKPEHCPHLMFELMRLCWQFNPKMRPSFPEILRSVEDELQPSFRDLSFFYNQDTHTDTPPAPSLAHSPPVALLRPPGPPQPTHRRQPMERQGLDLGHRRQRSCRRTRT
;
A
#
# COMPACT_ATOMS: atom_id res chain seq x y z
N MET A 1 2.31 -2.19 -16.42
CA MET A 1 2.75 -1.36 -15.28
C MET A 1 4.14 -1.84 -14.94
N GLU A 2 5.15 -0.98 -15.04
CA GLU A 2 6.55 -1.35 -14.83
C GLU A 2 6.81 -1.44 -13.31
N GLY A 3 7.15 -2.63 -12.82
CA GLY A 3 7.39 -2.89 -11.41
C GLY A 3 8.81 -2.53 -11.02
N GLY A 4 9.07 -1.24 -10.83
CA GLY A 4 10.39 -0.75 -10.39
C GLY A 4 10.77 -1.26 -8.99
N VAL A 5 12.05 -1.53 -8.79
CA VAL A 5 12.67 -1.86 -7.49
C VAL A 5 13.60 -0.74 -7.07
N LEU A 6 13.83 -0.57 -5.75
CA LEU A 6 14.74 0.45 -5.25
C LEU A 6 16.20 0.00 -5.43
N GLU A 7 17.09 0.98 -5.62
CA GLU A 7 18.53 0.76 -5.60
C GLU A 7 19.04 0.46 -4.18
N LYS A 8 20.22 -0.15 -4.09
CA LYS A 8 20.86 -0.43 -2.80
C LYS A 8 21.30 0.87 -2.12
N PRO A 9 20.89 1.15 -0.87
CA PRO A 9 21.39 2.30 -0.13
C PRO A 9 22.90 2.20 0.14
N GLU A 10 23.56 3.35 0.27
CA GLU A 10 24.95 3.40 0.73
C GLU A 10 25.09 2.74 2.11
N HIS A 11 26.16 1.96 2.27
CA HIS A 11 26.51 1.28 3.52
C HIS A 11 25.48 0.23 3.99
N CYS A 12 24.59 -0.22 3.09
CA CYS A 12 23.62 -1.26 3.41
C CYS A 12 24.29 -2.64 3.51
N PRO A 13 24.10 -3.38 4.64
CA PRO A 13 24.56 -4.76 4.77
C PRO A 13 24.00 -5.66 3.67
N HIS A 14 24.80 -6.64 3.23
CA HIS A 14 24.42 -7.53 2.13
C HIS A 14 23.12 -8.28 2.41
N LEU A 15 23.04 -8.91 3.58
CA LEU A 15 21.88 -9.68 4.03
C LEU A 15 20.58 -8.87 3.97
N MET A 16 20.61 -7.62 4.45
CA MET A 16 19.44 -6.75 4.45
C MET A 16 18.98 -6.42 3.02
N PHE A 17 19.92 -6.16 2.10
CA PHE A 17 19.58 -5.88 0.72
C PHE A 17 19.02 -7.12 0.00
N GLU A 18 19.55 -8.31 0.26
CA GLU A 18 19.01 -9.56 -0.27
C GLU A 18 17.58 -9.80 0.22
N LEU A 19 17.32 -9.59 1.51
CA LEU A 19 15.98 -9.71 2.06
C LEU A 19 15.01 -8.73 1.40
N MET A 20 15.41 -7.47 1.18
CA MET A 20 14.60 -6.50 0.44
C MET A 20 14.28 -6.96 -0.98
N ARG A 21 15.25 -7.54 -1.72
CA ARG A 21 15.02 -8.08 -3.07
C ARG A 21 14.03 -9.26 -3.09
N LEU A 22 14.02 -10.09 -2.05
CA LEU A 22 13.02 -11.15 -1.89
C LEU A 22 11.62 -10.56 -1.62
N CYS A 23 11.54 -9.50 -0.81
CA CYS A 23 10.27 -8.83 -0.52
C CYS A 23 9.72 -8.03 -1.72
N TRP A 24 10.60 -7.54 -2.61
CA TRP A 24 10.21 -6.76 -3.80
C TRP A 24 9.90 -7.60 -5.03
N GLN A 25 9.70 -8.92 -4.89
CA GLN A 25 9.26 -9.74 -6.01
C GLN A 25 7.95 -9.21 -6.60
N PHE A 26 7.93 -9.04 -7.92
CA PHE A 26 6.75 -8.57 -8.64
C PHE A 26 5.57 -9.51 -8.44
N ASN A 27 5.82 -10.81 -8.54
CA ASN A 27 4.82 -11.83 -8.24
C ASN A 27 4.66 -11.97 -6.72
N PRO A 28 3.46 -11.69 -6.15
CA PRO A 28 3.25 -11.78 -4.70
C PRO A 28 3.46 -13.19 -4.16
N LYS A 29 3.28 -14.24 -4.98
CA LYS A 29 3.51 -15.64 -4.58
C LYS A 29 4.99 -15.99 -4.40
N MET A 30 5.90 -15.16 -4.92
CA MET A 30 7.35 -15.36 -4.81
C MET A 30 7.94 -14.63 -3.61
N ARG A 31 7.16 -13.82 -2.90
CA ARG A 31 7.62 -13.12 -1.70
C ARG A 31 7.61 -14.09 -0.52
N PRO A 32 8.64 -14.08 0.32
CA PRO A 32 8.64 -14.91 1.52
C PRO A 32 7.56 -14.44 2.49
N SER A 33 6.96 -15.38 3.20
CA SER A 33 6.11 -15.11 4.35
C SER A 33 6.93 -14.63 5.54
N PHE A 34 6.30 -13.93 6.50
CA PHE A 34 7.01 -13.47 7.69
C PHE A 34 7.73 -14.58 8.47
N PRO A 35 7.16 -15.78 8.68
CA PRO A 35 7.89 -16.88 9.31
C PRO A 35 9.14 -17.33 8.52
N GLU A 36 9.07 -17.33 7.19
CA GLU A 36 10.23 -17.66 6.35
C GLU A 36 11.31 -16.58 6.44
N ILE A 37 10.92 -15.30 6.50
CA ILE A 37 11.85 -14.19 6.76
C ILE A 37 12.56 -14.40 8.09
N LEU A 38 11.82 -14.68 9.17
CA LEU A 38 12.39 -14.85 10.51
C LEU A 38 13.39 -16.01 10.56
N ARG A 39 13.08 -17.13 9.92
CA ARG A 39 14.02 -18.25 9.79
C ARG A 39 15.28 -17.87 9.02
N SER A 40 15.17 -17.03 7.99
CA SER A 40 16.33 -16.64 7.18
C SER A 40 17.32 -15.73 7.90
N VAL A 41 16.89 -15.06 8.98
CA VAL A 41 17.72 -14.14 9.76
C VAL A 41 17.95 -14.63 11.19
N GLU A 42 17.56 -15.86 11.52
CA GLU A 42 17.55 -16.41 12.89
C GLU A 42 18.92 -16.28 13.58
N ASP A 43 20.01 -16.53 12.84
CA ASP A 43 21.39 -16.46 13.35
C ASP A 43 21.85 -15.03 13.72
N GLU A 44 21.19 -14.00 13.19
CA GLU A 44 21.48 -12.59 13.49
C GLU A 44 20.67 -12.05 14.66
N LEU A 45 19.72 -12.85 15.19
CA LEU A 45 18.84 -12.43 16.27
C LEU A 45 19.49 -12.65 17.64
N GLN A 46 19.12 -11.80 18.59
CA GLN A 46 19.53 -11.97 19.98
C GLN A 46 18.90 -13.23 20.58
N PRO A 47 19.59 -13.97 21.47
CA PRO A 47 19.04 -15.18 22.09
C PRO A 47 17.71 -14.95 22.82
N SER A 48 17.54 -13.76 23.43
CA SER A 48 16.30 -13.36 24.11
C SER A 48 15.09 -13.25 23.17
N PHE A 49 15.30 -13.17 21.86
CA PHE A 49 14.21 -13.17 20.88
C PHE A 49 13.38 -14.46 20.97
N ARG A 50 14.00 -15.57 21.34
CA ARG A 50 13.30 -16.85 21.51
C ARG A 50 12.18 -16.76 22.55
N ASP A 51 12.46 -16.12 23.66
CA ASP A 51 11.54 -16.04 24.81
C ASP A 51 10.57 -14.85 24.72
N LEU A 52 10.75 -13.94 23.77
CA LEU A 52 9.96 -12.71 23.66
C LEU A 52 9.16 -12.60 22.37
N SER A 53 9.46 -13.41 21.36
CA SER A 53 8.80 -13.31 20.06
C SER A 53 7.60 -14.23 19.95
N PHE A 54 6.58 -13.75 19.25
CA PHE A 54 5.42 -14.54 18.81
C PHE A 54 5.82 -15.78 17.99
N PHE A 55 7.00 -15.75 17.34
CA PHE A 55 7.45 -16.81 16.45
C PHE A 55 7.76 -18.13 17.17
N TYR A 56 8.33 -18.08 18.39
CA TYR A 56 8.58 -19.28 19.19
C TYR A 56 7.53 -19.49 20.29
N ASN A 57 6.99 -18.41 20.87
CA ASN A 57 5.99 -18.50 21.93
C ASN A 57 4.58 -18.43 21.34
N GLN A 58 4.24 -19.43 20.53
CA GLN A 58 2.89 -19.56 20.01
C GLN A 58 1.97 -20.04 21.15
N ASP A 59 1.67 -19.15 22.08
CA ASP A 59 0.77 -19.43 23.18
C ASP A 59 -0.63 -19.70 22.64
N THR A 60 -1.12 -20.88 23.01
CA THR A 60 -2.36 -21.52 22.60
C THR A 60 -3.59 -20.63 22.87
N HIS A 61 -4.13 -19.97 21.86
CA HIS A 61 -5.50 -19.45 21.91
C HIS A 61 -6.41 -20.26 20.99
N THR A 62 -6.47 -21.58 21.19
CA THR A 62 -7.46 -22.46 20.53
C THR A 62 -8.60 -22.89 21.45
N ASP A 63 -8.68 -22.40 22.69
CA ASP A 63 -9.79 -22.69 23.61
C ASP A 63 -10.31 -21.45 24.35
N THR A 64 -10.60 -20.38 23.61
CA THR A 64 -11.55 -19.38 24.13
C THR A 64 -12.53 -19.06 23.01
N PRO A 65 -13.83 -19.40 23.17
CA PRO A 65 -14.85 -18.93 22.24
C PRO A 65 -14.75 -17.40 22.18
N PRO A 66 -14.89 -16.78 20.99
CA PRO A 66 -14.66 -15.35 20.82
C PRO A 66 -15.57 -14.60 21.79
N ALA A 67 -14.98 -14.01 22.83
CA ALA A 67 -15.70 -13.08 23.68
C ALA A 67 -16.11 -11.91 22.77
N PRO A 68 -17.41 -11.59 22.66
CA PRO A 68 -17.80 -10.41 21.93
C PRO A 68 -17.34 -9.21 22.76
N SER A 69 -16.71 -8.24 22.10
CA SER A 69 -16.29 -6.93 22.63
C SER A 69 -14.82 -6.81 23.08
N LEU A 70 -13.95 -6.48 22.13
CA LEU A 70 -13.35 -5.14 22.14
C LEU A 70 -12.92 -4.76 20.70
N ALA A 71 -13.90 -4.34 19.91
CA ALA A 71 -13.62 -3.40 18.85
C ALA A 71 -13.02 -2.15 19.52
N HIS A 72 -11.70 -1.96 19.44
CA HIS A 72 -11.01 -0.66 19.41
C HIS A 72 -9.50 -0.91 19.20
N SER A 73 -9.14 -1.50 18.07
CA SER A 73 -8.00 -0.94 17.34
C SER A 73 -8.54 0.36 16.73
N PRO A 74 -8.02 1.55 17.07
CA PRO A 74 -8.40 2.72 16.30
C PRO A 74 -7.98 2.45 14.85
N PRO A 75 -8.82 2.75 13.86
CA PRO A 75 -8.41 2.57 12.48
C PRO A 75 -7.19 3.48 12.25
N VAL A 76 -6.19 2.96 11.53
CA VAL A 76 -5.05 3.71 10.96
C VAL A 76 -5.56 4.67 9.86
N ALA A 77 -6.67 5.37 10.12
CA ALA A 77 -7.36 6.27 9.21
C ALA A 77 -7.39 7.72 9.76
N LEU A 78 -7.02 7.95 11.03
CA LEU A 78 -7.06 9.29 11.64
C LEU A 78 -5.81 10.15 11.43
N LEU A 79 -4.81 9.68 10.66
CA LEU A 79 -3.62 10.48 10.33
C LEU A 79 -3.72 11.25 9.01
N ARG A 80 -4.89 11.35 8.37
CA ARG A 80 -5.03 12.21 7.19
C ARG A 80 -5.40 13.64 7.63
N PRO A 81 -4.51 14.64 7.46
CA PRO A 81 -4.86 16.02 7.74
C PRO A 81 -6.03 16.44 6.83
N PRO A 82 -6.94 17.30 7.30
CA PRO A 82 -8.03 17.79 6.48
C PRO A 82 -7.46 18.57 5.29
N GLY A 83 -7.86 18.19 4.07
CA GLY A 83 -7.54 18.94 2.86
C GLY A 83 -8.23 20.31 2.88
N PRO A 84 -7.76 21.27 2.06
CA PRO A 84 -8.33 22.62 2.01
C PRO A 84 -9.82 22.58 1.61
N PRO A 85 -10.63 23.55 2.08
CA PRO A 85 -12.05 23.59 1.78
C PRO A 85 -12.29 23.83 0.29
N GLN A 86 -13.08 22.95 -0.34
CA GLN A 86 -13.54 23.08 -1.72
C GLN A 86 -14.59 24.21 -1.82
N PRO A 87 -14.59 25.02 -2.89
CA PRO A 87 -15.57 26.07 -3.07
C PRO A 87 -16.96 25.46 -3.28
N THR A 88 -17.91 25.86 -2.44
CA THR A 88 -19.33 25.47 -2.52
C THR A 88 -19.93 25.98 -3.83
N HIS A 89 -20.12 25.09 -4.81
CA HIS A 89 -20.91 25.41 -6.00
C HIS A 89 -22.39 25.52 -5.60
N ARG A 90 -22.82 26.76 -5.33
CA ARG A 90 -24.22 27.11 -5.08
C ARG A 90 -25.07 26.64 -6.27
N ARG A 91 -26.00 25.71 -6.03
CA ARG A 91 -26.96 25.27 -7.06
C ARG A 91 -27.80 26.45 -7.53
N GLN A 92 -27.69 26.81 -8.81
CA GLN A 92 -28.64 27.72 -9.47
C GLN A 92 -29.82 26.89 -10.02
N PRO A 93 -31.07 27.37 -9.88
CA PRO A 93 -32.21 26.73 -10.53
C PRO A 93 -32.25 27.04 -12.02
N MET A 94 -32.96 26.18 -12.74
CA MET A 94 -33.16 26.10 -14.19
C MET A 94 -33.53 27.45 -14.84
N GLU A 95 -32.68 27.97 -15.73
CA GLU A 95 -33.05 29.04 -16.66
C GLU A 95 -33.04 28.49 -18.10
N ARG A 96 -34.21 28.55 -18.74
CA ARG A 96 -34.40 28.25 -20.15
C ARG A 96 -34.05 29.48 -20.98
N GLN A 97 -33.08 29.33 -21.90
CA GLN A 97 -32.84 30.15 -23.10
C GLN A 97 -31.78 29.35 -23.89
N GLY A 98 -31.94 28.89 -25.14
CA GLY A 98 -32.59 29.50 -26.29
C GLY A 98 -31.51 30.04 -27.23
N LEU A 99 -31.08 29.20 -28.20
CA LEU A 99 -30.44 29.53 -29.49
C LEU A 99 -29.12 30.33 -29.49
N ASP A 100 -28.02 29.77 -30.02
CA ASP A 100 -27.49 30.16 -31.34
C ASP A 100 -26.25 29.34 -31.78
N LEU A 101 -26.15 29.19 -33.11
CA LEU A 101 -25.13 28.54 -33.92
C LEU A 101 -23.68 28.89 -33.56
N GLY A 102 -22.76 27.90 -33.66
CA GLY A 102 -21.33 28.20 -33.58
C GLY A 102 -20.40 27.03 -33.92
N HIS A 103 -20.21 26.80 -35.21
CA HIS A 103 -19.20 25.92 -35.81
C HIS A 103 -17.79 26.07 -35.20
N ARG A 104 -17.14 24.96 -34.78
CA ARG A 104 -15.69 24.78 -34.99
C ARG A 104 -15.17 23.34 -34.83
N ARG A 105 -15.13 22.66 -35.98
CA ARG A 105 -14.03 21.85 -36.53
C ARG A 105 -13.34 20.82 -35.62
N GLN A 106 -13.67 19.57 -35.91
CA GLN A 106 -12.83 18.38 -35.76
C GLN A 106 -11.38 18.66 -36.20
N ARG A 107 -10.42 18.57 -35.29
CA ARG A 107 -9.02 18.33 -35.66
C ARG A 107 -8.85 16.81 -35.78
N SER A 108 -9.06 16.35 -37.00
CA SER A 108 -8.61 15.06 -37.48
C SER A 108 -7.09 14.96 -37.28
N CYS A 109 -6.65 14.08 -36.38
CA CYS A 109 -5.27 13.60 -36.36
C CYS A 109 -5.06 12.75 -37.63
N ARG A 110 -4.66 13.39 -38.72
CA ARG A 110 -4.04 12.73 -39.87
C ARG A 110 -2.55 13.04 -39.87
N ARG A 111 -1.80 12.03 -40.31
CA ARG A 111 -0.36 11.97 -40.68
C ARG A 111 0.59 11.68 -39.52
N THR A 112 1.54 10.75 -39.64
CA THR A 112 2.06 10.05 -40.82
C THR A 112 2.73 8.74 -40.40
N ARG A 113 2.51 7.71 -41.22
CA ARG A 113 3.30 6.49 -41.32
C ARG A 113 4.63 6.87 -41.99
N THR A 114 5.74 6.42 -41.41
CA THR A 114 7.02 6.27 -42.10
C THR A 114 7.47 4.85 -41.86
#